data_AF-A0A8J4C8S9-F1
#
_entry.id   AF-A0A8J4C8S9-F1
#
_cell.length_a   1.000
_cell.length_b   1.000
_cell.length_c   1.000
_cell.angle_alpha   90.00
_cell.angle_beta   90.00
_cell.angle_gamma   90.00
#
_symmetry.space_group_name_H-M   'P 1'
#
loop_
_entity.id
_entity.type
_entity.pdbx_description
1 polymer ?
#
loop_
_entity_poly.entity_id
_entity_poly.type
_entity_poly.pdbx_seq_one_letter_code
_entity_poly.pdbx_strand_id
1 'polypeptide(L)'
;QLLSSVFSVVSVSRRQASGATFLAPMLLVVAHLLLLSTALLGANGQQFQSEESGGDLVTGTISSLEFTGAQDLDNIYYFNDEDGGKIYRLVFCSTGGVPKDVIPIDIPVTVRFDKIVDGVMYSCSRPMTAEAQGLRHRRVLLGESITTPLEPRVLIYITTFCGYNKPAAATVEDVADMFFVGRNTLMKNRNIATYFRTCSYGKVNLYPSNVKILGPVQVPCNGTLKAPHPFSSGSAFSTNDCIVKDNLFKWHAWLDSWASEKYGVNANDYHHRILILPSYFAFSIPGCGGFVGASTTGKWTWFTSTAANAWGTGLMWWDGLDFGDLE
;
A
#
# COMPACT_ATOMS: atom_id res chain seq x y z
N GLN A 1 -47.28 -17.92 41.50
CA GLN A 1 -47.49 -18.07 42.96
C GLN A 1 -46.47 -19.12 43.42
N LEU A 2 -45.44 -18.70 44.18
CA LEU A 2 -45.30 -19.01 45.62
C LEU A 2 -45.17 -20.54 45.84
N LEU A 3 -44.11 -21.15 46.37
CA LEU A 3 -43.18 -20.88 47.49
C LEU A 3 -42.03 -21.93 47.36
N SER A 4 -40.78 -21.68 47.77
CA SER A 4 -40.26 -21.84 49.16
C SER A 4 -40.52 -23.25 49.73
N SER A 5 -39.65 -24.00 50.41
CA SER A 5 -38.28 -23.86 50.94
C SER A 5 -37.99 -25.13 51.80
N VAL A 6 -36.74 -25.25 52.28
CA VAL A 6 -36.31 -25.85 53.58
C VAL A 6 -35.64 -27.25 53.57
N PHE A 7 -34.57 -27.30 54.39
CA PHE A 7 -33.79 -28.40 55.02
C PHE A 7 -32.36 -28.58 54.44
N SER A 8 -31.29 -28.70 55.22
CA SER A 8 -31.10 -28.64 56.68
C SER A 8 -29.62 -28.40 57.00
N VAL A 9 -29.39 -28.04 58.26
CA VAL A 9 -28.14 -27.69 58.94
C VAL A 9 -27.23 -28.91 59.15
N VAL A 10 -25.91 -28.76 58.90
CA VAL A 10 -24.86 -29.49 59.61
C VAL A 10 -23.72 -28.51 59.93
N SER A 11 -23.48 -28.31 61.22
CA SER A 11 -22.30 -27.65 61.78
C SER A 11 -21.13 -28.66 61.84
N VAL A 12 -19.88 -28.19 61.78
CA VAL A 12 -18.76 -28.66 62.61
C VAL A 12 -17.50 -27.81 62.34
N SER A 13 -17.06 -27.17 63.43
CA SER A 13 -15.69 -26.94 63.92
C SER A 13 -14.68 -26.06 63.14
N ARG A 14 -14.34 -24.95 63.82
CA ARG A 14 -13.15 -24.11 63.67
C ARG A 14 -11.86 -24.90 63.91
N ARG A 15 -10.87 -24.69 63.03
CA ARG A 15 -9.47 -24.54 63.43
C ARG A 15 -8.85 -23.34 62.73
N GLN A 16 -8.39 -22.39 63.54
CA GLN A 16 -7.49 -21.31 63.14
C GLN A 16 -6.11 -21.90 62.79
N ALA A 17 -5.56 -21.51 61.65
CA ALA A 17 -4.13 -21.57 61.39
C ALA A 17 -3.71 -20.23 60.79
N SER A 18 -3.01 -19.46 61.61
CA SER A 18 -2.26 -18.26 61.27
C SER A 18 -1.09 -18.63 60.36
N GLY A 19 -1.03 -18.03 59.17
CA GLY A 19 0.08 -18.14 58.23
C GLY A 19 0.19 -16.88 57.40
N ALA A 20 0.61 -15.79 58.05
CA ALA A 20 1.00 -14.56 57.36
C ALA A 20 2.42 -14.69 56.79
N THR A 21 2.72 -13.80 55.85
CA THR A 21 4.06 -13.43 55.35
C THR A 21 4.81 -14.42 54.45
N PHE A 22 4.47 -14.49 53.16
CA PHE A 22 5.42 -14.87 52.08
C PHE A 22 5.10 -14.30 50.67
N LEU A 23 4.32 -13.22 50.54
CA LEU A 23 3.95 -12.67 49.21
C LEU A 23 4.62 -11.34 48.83
N ALA A 24 5.43 -10.73 49.70
CA ALA A 24 6.08 -9.45 49.42
C ALA A 24 7.26 -9.48 48.41
N PRO A 25 8.13 -10.52 48.33
CA PRO A 25 9.31 -10.44 47.47
C PRO A 25 9.00 -10.77 45.99
N MET A 26 7.89 -11.45 45.67
CA MET A 26 7.56 -11.80 44.28
C MET A 26 7.02 -10.61 43.47
N LEU A 27 6.28 -9.69 44.10
CA LEU A 27 5.74 -8.50 43.43
C LEU A 27 6.83 -7.49 43.03
N LEU A 28 7.94 -7.44 43.78
CA LEU A 28 9.05 -6.52 43.51
C LEU A 28 9.92 -6.99 42.32
N VAL A 29 10.09 -8.31 42.15
CA VAL A 29 10.80 -8.91 41.00
C VAL A 29 10.00 -8.76 39.71
N VAL A 30 8.67 -8.92 39.76
CA VAL A 30 7.79 -8.71 38.59
C VAL A 30 7.76 -7.23 38.18
N ALA A 31 7.76 -6.30 39.15
CA ALA A 31 7.84 -4.86 38.85
C ALA A 31 9.19 -4.45 38.23
N HIS A 32 10.32 -5.01 38.69
CA HIS A 32 11.63 -4.75 38.08
C HIS A 32 11.80 -5.37 36.68
N LEU A 33 11.20 -6.54 36.43
CA LEU A 33 11.18 -7.15 35.08
C LEU A 33 10.32 -6.35 34.08
N LEU A 34 9.24 -5.70 34.54
CA LEU A 34 8.42 -4.80 33.72
C LEU A 34 9.08 -3.44 33.45
N LEU A 35 9.94 -2.95 34.35
CA LEU A 35 10.71 -1.72 34.16
C LEU A 35 11.94 -1.92 33.25
N LEU A 36 12.58 -3.10 33.27
CA LEU A 36 13.68 -3.39 32.32
C LEU A 36 13.19 -3.67 30.89
N SER A 37 11.97 -4.20 30.70
CA SER A 37 11.44 -4.46 29.36
C SER A 37 11.00 -3.19 28.61
N THR A 38 10.68 -2.11 29.33
CA THR A 38 10.35 -0.81 28.72
C THR A 38 11.59 -0.01 28.31
N ALA A 39 12.76 -0.26 28.94
CA ALA A 39 14.01 0.41 28.57
C ALA A 39 14.69 -0.16 27.31
N LEU A 40 14.34 -1.38 26.88
CA LEU A 40 14.93 -2.05 25.70
C LEU A 40 14.15 -1.87 24.39
N LEU A 41 13.01 -1.17 24.41
CA LEU A 41 12.23 -0.82 23.21
C LEU A 41 12.53 0.58 22.67
N GLY A 42 13.50 1.30 23.27
CA GLY A 42 14.07 2.53 22.72
C GLY A 42 15.12 2.25 21.63
N ALA A 43 14.81 1.40 20.65
CA ALA A 43 15.68 1.22 19.50
C ALA A 43 15.54 2.42 18.56
N ASN A 44 16.42 3.39 18.75
CA ASN A 44 16.95 4.35 17.76
C ASN A 44 16.25 4.38 16.40
N GLY A 45 15.12 5.07 16.32
CA GLY A 45 14.70 5.71 15.08
C GLY A 45 15.46 7.02 14.90
N GLN A 46 16.76 6.96 14.62
CA GLN A 46 17.43 8.14 14.06
C GLN A 46 16.81 8.38 12.68
N GLN A 47 15.79 9.24 12.60
CA GLN A 47 15.37 9.84 11.35
C GLN A 47 16.57 10.66 10.88
N PHE A 48 17.39 10.08 10.00
CA PHE A 48 18.37 10.82 9.23
C PHE A 48 17.59 11.82 8.37
N GLN A 49 17.46 13.05 8.85
CA GLN A 49 17.15 14.19 8.00
C GLN A 49 18.38 14.45 7.15
N SER A 50 18.49 13.71 6.05
CA SER A 50 19.47 13.98 5.01
C SER A 50 18.93 15.16 4.21
N GLU A 51 19.34 16.37 4.59
CA GLU A 51 19.14 17.55 3.74
C GLU A 51 20.24 17.54 2.68
N GLU A 52 19.90 17.08 1.48
CA GLU A 52 20.81 17.09 0.34
C GLU A 52 20.62 18.43 -0.40
N SER A 53 21.68 19.25 -0.44
CA SER A 53 21.65 20.57 -1.08
C SER A 53 21.51 20.42 -2.59
N GLY A 54 20.49 21.04 -3.19
CA GLY A 54 20.20 20.89 -4.62
C GLY A 54 21.00 21.80 -5.56
N GLY A 55 20.77 21.56 -6.85
CA GLY A 55 21.58 22.04 -7.97
C GLY A 55 21.94 20.94 -8.97
N ASP A 56 21.85 19.69 -8.54
CA ASP A 56 22.18 18.52 -9.34
C ASP A 56 21.02 18.07 -10.24
N LEU A 57 21.41 17.38 -11.32
CA LEU A 57 20.51 16.76 -12.28
C LEU A 57 20.43 15.27 -11.97
N VAL A 58 19.21 14.75 -11.81
CA VAL A 58 18.97 13.31 -11.63
C VAL A 58 18.12 12.80 -12.77
N THR A 59 18.46 11.63 -13.29
CA THR A 59 17.72 10.98 -14.38
C THR A 59 16.87 9.85 -13.81
N GLY A 60 15.65 9.73 -14.32
CA GLY A 60 14.72 8.74 -13.82
C GLY A 60 13.39 8.82 -14.55
N THR A 61 12.36 8.21 -13.96
CA THR A 61 10.99 8.23 -14.48
C THR A 61 10.05 8.90 -13.49
N ILE A 62 9.07 9.65 -14.00
CA ILE A 62 8.00 10.22 -13.18
C ILE A 62 6.76 9.35 -13.33
N SER A 63 6.18 8.93 -12.20
CA SER A 63 4.84 8.34 -12.13
C SER A 63 3.92 9.29 -11.38
N SER A 64 2.61 9.16 -11.59
CA SER A 64 1.62 9.93 -10.84
C SER A 64 0.63 9.01 -10.12
N LEU A 65 0.13 9.47 -8.98
CA LEU A 65 -0.97 8.87 -8.25
C LEU A 65 -2.21 9.71 -8.53
N GLU A 66 -3.18 9.08 -9.19
CA GLU A 66 -4.48 9.68 -9.50
C GLU A 66 -5.53 9.21 -8.49
N PHE A 67 -6.33 10.16 -8.01
CA PHE A 67 -7.43 9.93 -7.08
C PHE A 67 -8.76 10.19 -7.77
N THR A 68 -9.60 9.15 -7.87
CA THR A 68 -10.94 9.29 -8.43
C THR A 68 -11.93 9.62 -7.32
N GLY A 69 -12.75 10.65 -7.53
CA GLY A 69 -13.81 11.07 -6.59
C GLY A 69 -13.34 11.97 -5.44
N ALA A 70 -12.03 12.22 -5.29
CA ALA A 70 -11.50 13.16 -4.32
C ALA A 70 -11.64 14.61 -4.83
N GLN A 71 -12.32 15.49 -4.09
CA GLN A 71 -12.63 16.85 -4.57
C GLN A 71 -11.47 17.85 -4.44
N ASP A 72 -10.38 17.52 -3.73
CA ASP A 72 -9.32 18.50 -3.42
C ASP A 72 -7.90 17.90 -3.46
N LEU A 73 -7.72 16.71 -4.02
CA LEU A 73 -6.40 16.10 -4.13
C LEU A 73 -5.82 16.36 -5.52
N ASP A 74 -4.79 17.20 -5.55
CA ASP A 74 -3.92 17.31 -6.72
C ASP A 74 -3.17 15.98 -6.96
N ASN A 75 -2.92 15.65 -8.23
CA ASN A 75 -2.08 14.52 -8.60
C ASN A 75 -0.75 14.58 -7.84
N ILE A 76 -0.39 13.47 -7.20
CA ILE A 76 0.87 13.35 -6.48
C ILE A 76 1.87 12.69 -7.41
N TYR A 77 3.01 13.35 -7.62
CA TYR A 77 4.06 12.83 -8.48
C TYR A 77 5.12 12.10 -7.67
N TYR A 78 5.66 11.05 -8.25
CA TYR A 78 6.75 10.25 -7.72
C TYR A 78 7.86 10.20 -8.76
N PHE A 79 9.10 10.41 -8.33
CA PHE A 79 10.28 10.27 -9.16
C PHE A 79 11.04 9.02 -8.75
N ASN A 80 11.25 8.13 -9.70
CA ASN A 80 12.01 6.91 -9.56
C ASN A 80 13.41 7.12 -10.15
N ASP A 81 14.39 7.26 -9.28
CA ASP A 81 15.80 7.45 -9.61
C ASP A 81 16.38 6.14 -10.13
N GLU A 82 16.71 6.10 -11.43
CA GLU A 82 17.21 4.91 -12.12
C GLU A 82 18.61 4.51 -11.63
N ASP A 83 19.44 5.48 -11.24
CA ASP A 83 20.82 5.26 -10.81
C ASP A 83 20.87 4.90 -9.31
N GLY A 84 20.09 5.60 -8.50
CA GLY A 84 20.06 5.41 -7.04
C GLY A 84 19.12 4.32 -6.56
N GLY A 85 18.18 3.86 -7.39
CA GLY A 85 17.14 2.90 -7.03
C GLY A 85 16.19 3.41 -5.94
N LYS A 86 16.10 4.73 -5.79
CA LYS A 86 15.30 5.42 -4.76
C LYS A 86 14.07 6.04 -5.38
N ILE A 87 12.99 6.04 -4.61
CA ILE A 87 11.75 6.73 -4.96
C ILE A 87 11.59 7.94 -4.05
N TYR A 88 11.31 9.08 -4.69
CA TYR A 88 11.07 10.36 -4.05
C TYR A 88 9.66 10.85 -4.39
N ARG A 89 8.97 11.47 -3.43
CA ARG A 89 7.77 12.25 -3.75
C ARG A 89 8.20 13.55 -4.40
N LEU A 90 7.73 13.83 -5.61
CA LEU A 90 8.14 14.99 -6.38
C LEU A 90 7.12 16.12 -6.21
N VAL A 91 7.60 17.30 -5.79
CA VAL A 91 6.79 18.51 -5.61
C VAL A 91 7.37 19.63 -6.46
N PHE A 92 6.53 20.20 -7.33
CA PHE A 92 6.91 21.35 -8.14
C PHE A 92 6.64 22.67 -7.41
N CYS A 93 7.54 23.65 -7.54
CA CYS A 93 7.37 24.96 -6.92
C CYS A 93 6.15 25.73 -7.47
N SER A 94 5.48 26.50 -6.62
CA SER A 94 4.30 27.29 -6.99
C SER A 94 4.63 28.49 -7.88
N THR A 95 5.75 29.17 -7.65
CA THR A 95 6.23 30.28 -8.49
C THR A 95 6.82 29.78 -9.80
N GLY A 96 6.15 30.10 -10.91
CA GLY A 96 6.53 29.64 -12.26
C GLY A 96 5.97 28.26 -12.63
N GLY A 97 5.01 27.76 -11.86
CA GLY A 97 4.44 26.41 -11.86
C GLY A 97 4.56 25.64 -13.17
N VAL A 98 5.10 24.42 -13.07
CA VAL A 98 5.08 23.46 -14.17
C VAL A 98 3.62 23.07 -14.41
N PRO A 99 3.03 23.39 -15.58
CA PRO A 99 1.66 22.99 -15.86
C PRO A 99 1.54 21.47 -15.82
N LYS A 100 0.46 20.94 -15.22
CA LYS A 100 0.29 19.49 -15.02
C LYS A 100 0.32 18.71 -16.33
N ASP A 101 -0.20 19.31 -17.41
CA ASP A 101 -0.23 18.78 -18.78
C ASP A 101 1.16 18.69 -19.44
N VAL A 102 2.17 19.36 -18.87
CA VAL A 102 3.54 19.38 -19.39
C VAL A 102 4.46 18.44 -18.62
N ILE A 103 3.98 17.79 -17.55
CA ILE A 103 4.78 16.84 -16.79
C ILE A 103 4.79 15.50 -17.54
N PRO A 104 5.93 15.09 -18.14
CA PRO A 104 6.05 13.78 -18.77
C PRO A 104 5.91 12.66 -17.73
N ILE A 105 5.06 11.68 -18.02
CA ILE A 105 4.82 10.48 -17.18
C ILE A 105 5.32 9.24 -17.91
N ASP A 106 5.90 8.30 -17.18
CA ASP A 106 6.39 6.99 -17.67
C ASP A 106 7.42 7.03 -18.80
N ILE A 107 8.12 8.15 -18.95
CA ILE A 107 9.24 8.27 -19.87
C ILE A 107 10.49 8.75 -19.13
N PRO A 108 11.70 8.38 -19.60
CA PRO A 108 12.95 8.85 -19.02
C PRO A 108 13.06 10.37 -19.11
N VAL A 109 13.33 10.99 -17.97
CA VAL A 109 13.44 12.44 -17.81
C VAL A 109 14.60 12.77 -16.89
N THR A 110 15.17 13.95 -17.09
CA THR A 110 16.10 14.55 -16.12
C THR A 110 15.39 15.64 -15.36
N VAL A 111 15.41 15.54 -14.04
CA VAL A 111 14.85 16.53 -13.11
C VAL A 111 16.00 17.29 -12.45
N ARG A 112 15.95 18.61 -12.53
CA ARG A 112 16.77 19.50 -11.68
C ARG A 112 16.01 19.73 -10.39
N PHE A 113 16.61 19.44 -9.23
CA PHE A 113 15.97 19.63 -7.93
C PHE A 113 16.71 20.67 -7.09
N ASP A 114 15.95 21.38 -6.27
CA ASP A 114 16.46 22.44 -5.40
C ASP A 114 16.85 21.91 -4.02
N LYS A 115 16.12 20.91 -3.53
CA LYS A 115 16.43 20.20 -2.27
C LYS A 115 15.62 18.92 -2.15
N ILE A 116 16.10 18.02 -1.31
CA ILE A 116 15.35 16.84 -0.85
C ILE A 116 15.18 16.93 0.67
N VAL A 117 13.94 16.81 1.15
CA VAL A 117 13.61 16.84 2.59
C VAL A 117 12.63 15.72 2.90
N ASP A 118 12.98 14.83 3.81
CA ASP A 118 12.14 13.71 4.28
C ASP A 118 11.56 12.85 3.13
N GLY A 119 12.38 12.61 2.09
CA GLY A 119 11.98 11.85 0.90
C GLY A 119 11.12 12.62 -0.11
N VAL A 120 10.94 13.92 0.11
CA VAL A 120 10.27 14.83 -0.83
C VAL A 120 11.33 15.60 -1.63
N MET A 121 11.35 15.39 -2.94
CA MET A 121 12.18 16.13 -3.89
C MET A 121 11.43 17.36 -4.38
N TYR A 122 12.00 18.54 -4.15
CA TYR A 122 11.42 19.81 -4.60
C TYR A 122 12.11 20.27 -5.88
N SER A 123 11.33 20.63 -6.90
CA SER A 123 11.85 21.14 -8.17
C SER A 123 11.08 22.37 -8.64
N CYS A 124 11.79 23.47 -8.89
CA CYS A 124 11.23 24.65 -9.55
C CYS A 124 11.41 24.63 -11.07
N SER A 125 11.92 23.53 -11.64
CA SER A 125 12.24 23.40 -13.06
C SER A 125 11.33 22.40 -13.77
N ARG A 126 11.05 22.64 -15.06
CA ARG A 126 10.34 21.66 -15.89
C ARG A 126 11.22 20.41 -16.09
N PRO A 127 10.69 19.19 -15.96
CA PRO A 127 11.41 17.97 -16.33
C PRO A 127 11.86 18.04 -17.79
N MET A 128 13.09 17.61 -18.06
CA MET A 128 13.66 17.60 -19.42
C MET A 128 13.60 16.19 -19.98
N THR A 129 12.95 16.01 -21.14
CA THR A 129 13.01 14.75 -21.88
C THR A 129 14.33 14.64 -22.62
N ALA A 130 14.75 13.42 -22.98
CA ALA A 130 15.94 13.18 -23.79
C ALA A 130 15.92 13.97 -25.13
N GLU A 131 14.73 14.15 -25.72
CA GLU A 131 14.55 14.96 -26.93
C GLU A 131 14.87 16.44 -26.70
N ALA A 132 14.42 17.00 -25.58
CA ALA A 132 14.67 18.40 -25.22
C ALA A 132 16.15 18.68 -24.93
N GLN A 133 16.93 17.67 -24.57
CA GLN A 133 18.37 17.78 -24.31
C GLN A 133 19.22 17.74 -25.59
N GLY A 134 18.62 17.68 -26.78
CA GLY A 134 19.36 17.64 -28.05
C GLY A 134 20.09 16.32 -28.30
N LEU A 135 19.88 15.31 -27.44
CA LEU A 135 20.36 13.95 -27.65
C LEU A 135 19.48 13.31 -28.72
N ARG A 136 19.93 13.37 -29.98
CA ARG A 136 19.37 12.61 -31.13
C ARG A 136 19.59 11.10 -30.99
N HIS A 137 19.31 10.50 -29.84
CA HIS A 137 19.20 9.05 -29.72
C HIS A 137 17.81 8.64 -30.23
N ARG A 138 17.81 8.35 -31.54
CA ARG A 138 16.92 7.44 -32.28
C ARG A 138 15.82 6.82 -31.40
N ARG A 139 14.56 7.23 -31.62
CA ARG A 139 13.30 6.59 -31.17
C ARG A 139 13.48 5.23 -30.49
N VAL A 140 13.76 5.25 -29.20
CA VAL A 140 13.38 4.18 -28.25
C VAL A 140 12.41 4.81 -27.24
N LEU A 141 11.50 5.65 -27.74
CA LEU A 141 10.51 6.39 -26.94
C LEU A 141 9.31 5.53 -26.51
N LEU A 142 9.34 4.28 -26.92
CA LEU A 142 8.67 3.16 -26.27
C LEU A 142 9.77 2.10 -26.27
N GLY A 143 10.35 1.77 -25.11
CA GLY A 143 11.12 0.52 -25.00
C GLY A 143 10.31 -0.60 -25.66
N GLU A 144 10.99 -1.49 -26.41
CA GLU A 144 10.44 -2.63 -27.16
C GLU A 144 8.91 -2.75 -27.03
N SER A 145 8.16 -2.23 -28.01
CA SER A 145 6.68 -2.09 -28.03
C SER A 145 5.99 -2.52 -26.73
N ILE A 146 5.40 -1.62 -25.93
CA ILE A 146 4.61 -1.98 -24.72
C ILE A 146 3.77 -3.22 -25.04
N THR A 147 4.27 -4.40 -24.66
CA THR A 147 3.61 -5.65 -25.00
C THR A 147 2.56 -5.78 -23.94
N THR A 148 1.35 -5.32 -24.24
CA THR A 148 0.22 -5.56 -23.36
C THR A 148 0.17 -7.06 -23.10
N PRO A 149 0.26 -7.50 -21.84
CA PRO A 149 0.23 -8.92 -21.55
C PRO A 149 -1.08 -9.50 -22.09
N LEU A 150 -0.98 -10.54 -22.92
CA LEU A 150 -2.17 -11.23 -23.43
C LEU A 150 -2.92 -11.94 -22.31
N GLU A 151 -2.20 -12.27 -21.22
CA GLU A 151 -2.71 -13.00 -20.07
C GLU A 151 -2.24 -12.32 -18.77
N PRO A 152 -2.78 -11.14 -18.42
CA PRO A 152 -2.34 -10.38 -17.25
C PRO A 152 -2.51 -11.19 -15.97
N ARG A 153 -1.60 -10.95 -15.02
CA ARG A 153 -1.63 -11.52 -13.67
C ARG A 153 -2.02 -10.45 -12.67
N VAL A 154 -2.98 -10.74 -11.80
CA VAL A 154 -3.52 -9.79 -10.80
C VAL A 154 -3.36 -10.38 -9.39
N LEU A 155 -2.77 -9.62 -8.48
CA LEU A 155 -2.67 -9.95 -7.06
C LEU A 155 -3.56 -9.00 -6.27
N ILE A 156 -4.43 -9.56 -5.43
CA ILE A 156 -5.46 -8.81 -4.72
C ILE A 156 -5.31 -9.08 -3.23
N TYR A 157 -5.21 -8.00 -2.46
CA TYR A 157 -5.20 -8.01 -1.00
C TYR A 157 -6.54 -7.50 -0.50
N ILE A 158 -7.28 -8.34 0.23
CA ILE A 158 -8.44 -7.93 1.01
C ILE A 158 -7.93 -7.54 2.38
N THR A 159 -8.11 -6.28 2.77
CA THR A 159 -7.46 -5.75 3.98
C THR A 159 -8.44 -5.32 5.06
N THR A 160 -7.96 -5.38 6.29
CA THR A 160 -8.44 -4.57 7.42
C THR A 160 -7.28 -3.76 7.96
N PHE A 161 -7.57 -2.71 8.71
CA PHE A 161 -6.54 -1.84 9.29
C PHE A 161 -6.70 -1.78 10.79
N CYS A 162 -5.57 -1.93 11.50
CA CYS A 162 -5.51 -1.73 12.94
C CYS A 162 -6.04 -0.33 13.31
N GLY A 163 -6.80 -0.25 14.40
CA GLY A 163 -7.44 1.01 14.83
C GLY A 163 -8.66 1.43 13.99
N TYR A 164 -8.91 0.78 12.84
CA TYR A 164 -10.11 1.00 12.05
C TYR A 164 -11.14 -0.09 12.31
N ASN A 165 -12.15 0.20 13.13
CA ASN A 165 -13.15 -0.78 13.59
C ASN A 165 -14.26 -1.04 12.55
N LYS A 166 -13.85 -1.44 11.34
CA LYS A 166 -14.75 -1.93 10.29
C LYS A 166 -14.23 -3.28 9.78
N PRO A 167 -15.11 -4.21 9.41
CA PRO A 167 -14.70 -5.47 8.80
C PRO A 167 -14.10 -5.22 7.42
N ALA A 168 -13.49 -6.27 6.85
CA ALA A 168 -13.12 -6.25 5.45
C ALA A 168 -14.37 -6.04 4.58
N ALA A 169 -14.20 -5.32 3.47
CA ALA A 169 -15.32 -4.98 2.58
C ALA A 169 -15.84 -6.17 1.74
N ALA A 170 -15.04 -7.23 1.61
CA ALA A 170 -15.32 -8.37 0.77
C ALA A 170 -14.72 -9.66 1.35
N THR A 171 -15.28 -10.80 0.96
CA THR A 171 -14.65 -12.12 1.11
C THR A 171 -13.80 -12.48 -0.11
N VAL A 172 -13.02 -13.55 -0.02
CA VAL A 172 -12.25 -14.06 -1.17
C VAL A 172 -13.19 -14.48 -2.29
N GLU A 173 -14.31 -15.09 -1.93
CA GLU A 173 -15.36 -15.54 -2.84
C GLU A 173 -16.03 -14.35 -3.53
N ASP A 174 -16.37 -13.28 -2.81
CA ASP A 174 -16.98 -12.08 -3.40
C ASP A 174 -16.06 -11.46 -4.48
N VAL A 175 -14.75 -11.41 -4.22
CA VAL A 175 -13.76 -10.89 -5.17
C VAL A 175 -13.61 -11.83 -6.37
N ALA A 176 -13.56 -13.14 -6.14
CA ALA A 176 -13.49 -14.12 -7.22
C ALA A 176 -14.74 -14.04 -8.13
N ASP A 177 -15.92 -13.92 -7.53
CA ASP A 177 -17.18 -13.77 -8.26
C ASP A 177 -17.20 -12.47 -9.07
N MET A 178 -16.74 -11.35 -8.52
CA MET A 178 -16.60 -10.09 -9.27
C MET A 178 -15.68 -10.24 -10.50
N PHE A 179 -14.61 -11.03 -10.39
CA PHE A 179 -13.66 -11.22 -11.49
C PHE A 179 -14.17 -12.17 -12.57
N PHE A 180 -14.93 -13.21 -12.22
CA PHE A 180 -15.19 -14.34 -13.13
C PHE A 180 -16.66 -14.74 -13.31
N VAL A 181 -17.55 -14.39 -12.38
CA VAL A 181 -18.94 -14.88 -12.36
C VAL A 181 -19.96 -13.75 -12.55
N GLY A 182 -19.71 -12.59 -11.98
CA GLY A 182 -20.66 -11.49 -11.86
C GLY A 182 -21.62 -11.67 -10.68
N ARG A 183 -22.04 -10.56 -10.07
CA ARG A 183 -22.80 -10.53 -8.80
C ARG A 183 -24.29 -10.90 -8.93
N ASN A 184 -24.84 -10.98 -10.15
CA ASN A 184 -26.28 -11.17 -10.34
C ASN A 184 -26.63 -12.05 -11.55
N THR A 185 -27.67 -12.88 -11.42
CA THR A 185 -28.10 -13.82 -12.48
C THR A 185 -28.55 -13.15 -13.78
N LEU A 186 -29.02 -11.91 -13.71
CA LEU A 186 -29.39 -11.08 -14.86
C LEU A 186 -28.18 -10.38 -15.53
N MET A 187 -27.03 -10.33 -14.85
CA MET A 187 -25.80 -9.67 -15.33
C MET A 187 -24.57 -10.59 -15.21
N LYS A 188 -24.73 -11.90 -15.43
CA LYS A 188 -23.64 -12.90 -15.34
C LYS A 188 -22.41 -12.61 -16.23
N ASN A 189 -22.55 -11.73 -17.22
CA ASN A 189 -21.47 -11.33 -18.11
C ASN A 189 -20.82 -9.99 -17.71
N ARG A 190 -21.24 -9.35 -16.62
CA ARG A 190 -20.57 -8.18 -16.06
C ARG A 190 -19.58 -8.62 -15.00
N ASN A 191 -18.42 -9.05 -15.49
CA ASN A 191 -17.27 -9.39 -14.67
C ASN A 191 -15.99 -8.87 -15.33
N ILE A 192 -14.93 -8.73 -14.53
CA ILE A 192 -13.67 -8.15 -14.99
C ILE A 192 -13.05 -8.97 -16.14
N ALA A 193 -13.10 -10.30 -16.08
CA ALA A 193 -12.57 -11.14 -17.16
C ALA A 193 -13.28 -10.89 -18.51
N THR A 194 -14.61 -10.73 -18.48
CA THR A 194 -15.40 -10.40 -19.66
C THR A 194 -15.11 -8.98 -20.16
N TYR A 195 -14.90 -8.02 -19.26
CA TYR A 195 -14.47 -6.67 -19.61
C TYR A 195 -13.14 -6.69 -20.37
N PHE A 196 -12.10 -7.31 -19.80
CA PHE A 196 -10.78 -7.45 -20.46
C PHE A 196 -10.91 -8.08 -21.84
N ARG A 197 -11.65 -9.18 -21.95
CA ARG A 197 -11.84 -9.88 -23.23
C ARG A 197 -12.61 -9.02 -24.24
N THR A 198 -13.67 -8.35 -23.82
CA THR A 198 -14.54 -7.58 -24.73
C THR A 198 -13.83 -6.34 -25.24
N CYS A 199 -13.28 -5.53 -24.34
CA CYS A 199 -12.62 -4.26 -24.68
C CYS A 199 -11.31 -4.46 -25.45
N SER A 200 -10.67 -5.63 -25.31
CA SER A 200 -9.48 -6.00 -26.09
C SER A 200 -9.79 -6.73 -27.40
N TYR A 201 -11.07 -6.93 -27.76
CA TYR A 201 -11.49 -7.74 -28.90
C TYR A 201 -10.94 -9.18 -28.87
N GLY A 202 -10.90 -9.78 -27.68
CA GLY A 202 -10.45 -11.15 -27.45
C GLY A 202 -8.94 -11.34 -27.33
N LYS A 203 -8.15 -10.26 -27.43
CA LYS A 203 -6.67 -10.33 -27.37
C LYS A 203 -6.14 -10.53 -25.95
N VAL A 204 -6.83 -9.98 -24.96
CA VAL A 204 -6.44 -10.07 -23.56
C VAL A 204 -7.45 -10.95 -22.83
N ASN A 205 -6.96 -11.99 -22.18
CA ASN A 205 -7.77 -12.95 -21.43
C ASN A 205 -7.27 -13.03 -19.99
N LEU A 206 -8.19 -12.80 -19.04
CA LEU A 206 -7.89 -12.93 -17.63
C LEU A 206 -8.39 -14.29 -17.14
N TYR A 207 -7.48 -15.18 -16.77
CA TYR A 207 -7.81 -16.52 -16.27
C TYR A 207 -7.83 -16.57 -14.75
N PRO A 208 -8.64 -17.47 -14.15
CA PRO A 208 -8.61 -17.72 -12.70
C PRO A 208 -7.23 -18.07 -12.16
N SER A 209 -6.41 -18.80 -12.91
CA SER A 209 -5.03 -19.13 -12.53
C SER A 209 -4.09 -17.92 -12.43
N ASN A 210 -4.45 -16.81 -13.09
CA ASN A 210 -3.66 -15.59 -13.13
C ASN A 210 -4.07 -14.58 -12.06
N VAL A 211 -5.17 -14.84 -11.35
CA VAL A 211 -5.67 -13.99 -10.27
C VAL A 211 -5.43 -14.67 -8.93
N LYS A 212 -4.65 -14.02 -8.07
CA LYS A 212 -4.40 -14.46 -6.69
C LYS A 212 -5.08 -13.50 -5.73
N ILE A 213 -5.99 -14.02 -4.92
CA ILE A 213 -6.71 -13.26 -3.90
C ILE A 213 -6.23 -13.72 -2.54
N LEU A 214 -5.81 -12.78 -1.69
CA LEU A 214 -5.33 -13.03 -0.35
C LEU A 214 -6.09 -12.16 0.66
N GLY A 215 -6.55 -12.75 1.75
CA GLY A 215 -7.12 -12.03 2.89
C GLY A 215 -8.42 -12.66 3.44
N PRO A 216 -9.12 -11.98 4.37
CA PRO A 216 -8.75 -10.69 4.94
C PRO A 216 -7.41 -10.69 5.70
N VAL A 217 -6.59 -9.65 5.52
CA VAL A 217 -5.33 -9.44 6.27
C VAL A 217 -5.37 -8.12 7.01
N GLN A 218 -5.02 -8.14 8.30
CA GLN A 218 -4.94 -6.93 9.11
C GLN A 218 -3.56 -6.27 8.94
N VAL A 219 -3.56 -5.06 8.37
CA VAL A 219 -2.38 -4.18 8.33
C VAL A 219 -2.19 -3.56 9.73
N PRO A 220 -0.97 -3.62 10.31
CA PRO A 220 -0.71 -3.11 11.65
C PRO A 220 -0.76 -1.58 11.68
N CYS A 221 -1.07 -0.99 12.84
CA CYS A 221 -1.25 0.47 12.99
C CYS A 221 0.02 1.24 12.60
N ASN A 222 1.17 0.65 12.92
CA ASN A 222 2.49 1.11 12.52
C ASN A 222 3.32 -0.12 12.18
N GLY A 223 4.26 0.02 11.25
CA GLY A 223 5.16 -1.06 10.87
C GLY A 223 6.41 -0.54 10.17
N THR A 224 7.29 -1.48 9.85
CA THR A 224 8.54 -1.23 9.15
C THR A 224 8.65 -2.20 7.99
N LEU A 225 8.96 -1.68 6.81
CA LEU A 225 9.23 -2.49 5.63
C LEU A 225 10.50 -3.33 5.81
N LYS A 226 10.49 -4.55 5.25
CA LYS A 226 11.69 -5.36 5.13
C LYS A 226 12.56 -4.82 4.00
N ALA A 227 13.87 -4.89 4.19
CA ALA A 227 14.81 -4.53 3.14
C ALA A 227 14.79 -5.57 2.01
N PRO A 228 15.07 -5.18 0.76
CA PRO A 228 15.25 -3.79 0.30
C PRO A 228 13.91 -3.04 0.25
N HIS A 229 13.94 -1.72 0.42
CA HIS A 229 12.78 -0.85 0.15
C HIS A 229 13.27 0.44 -0.54
N PRO A 230 12.53 0.99 -1.51
CA PRO A 230 13.01 2.09 -2.36
C PRO A 230 12.69 3.46 -1.76
N PHE A 231 11.89 3.52 -0.70
CA PHE A 231 11.35 4.78 -0.19
C PHE A 231 12.41 5.61 0.51
N SER A 232 12.69 6.79 -0.05
CA SER A 232 13.57 7.79 0.57
C SER A 232 13.01 8.34 1.89
N SER A 233 11.69 8.27 2.10
CA SER A 233 11.04 8.60 3.38
C SER A 233 11.24 7.54 4.49
N GLY A 234 12.06 6.52 4.23
CA GLY A 234 12.41 5.44 5.16
C GLY A 234 11.45 4.24 5.12
N SER A 235 11.76 3.20 5.90
CA SER A 235 10.97 1.96 5.96
C SER A 235 9.73 2.03 6.84
N ALA A 236 9.66 2.99 7.76
CA ALA A 236 8.52 3.09 8.68
C ALA A 236 7.26 3.55 7.94
N PHE A 237 6.11 2.98 8.32
CA PHE A 237 4.79 3.39 7.86
C PHE A 237 3.78 3.40 9.01
N SER A 238 2.69 4.12 8.80
CA SER A 238 1.51 4.14 9.66
C SER A 238 0.24 3.91 8.83
N THR A 239 -0.86 3.59 9.50
CA THR A 239 -2.19 3.47 8.87
C THR A 239 -3.12 4.63 9.20
N ASN A 240 -2.61 5.62 9.95
CA ASN A 240 -3.36 6.78 10.39
C ASN A 240 -3.39 7.94 9.38
N ASP A 241 -2.67 7.81 8.25
CA ASP A 241 -2.65 8.77 7.16
C ASP A 241 -2.27 8.06 5.84
N CYS A 242 -2.82 8.50 4.70
CA CYS A 242 -2.51 7.92 3.38
C CYS A 242 -1.20 8.40 2.73
N ILE A 243 -0.88 9.69 2.81
CA ILE A 243 0.15 10.34 1.97
C ILE A 243 1.44 10.61 2.75
N VAL A 244 1.33 10.89 4.05
CA VAL A 244 2.47 11.18 4.91
C VAL A 244 3.41 9.99 4.89
N LYS A 245 4.68 10.25 4.57
CA LYS A 245 5.73 9.23 4.46
C LYS A 245 5.33 8.08 3.51
N ASP A 246 4.57 8.37 2.45
CA ASP A 246 4.24 7.42 1.38
C ASP A 246 3.48 6.17 1.85
N ASN A 247 2.69 6.30 2.92
CA ASN A 247 2.02 5.18 3.58
C ASN A 247 1.22 4.29 2.61
N LEU A 248 0.45 4.87 1.68
CA LEU A 248 -0.31 4.14 0.66
C LEU A 248 0.54 3.10 -0.08
N PHE A 249 1.73 3.50 -0.54
CA PHE A 249 2.67 2.63 -1.26
C PHE A 249 3.36 1.64 -0.33
N LYS A 250 3.69 2.07 0.89
CA LYS A 250 4.30 1.20 1.90
C LYS A 250 3.33 0.10 2.35
N TRP A 251 2.02 0.31 2.33
CA TRP A 251 1.05 -0.75 2.61
C TRP A 251 1.13 -1.88 1.59
N HIS A 252 1.24 -1.58 0.29
CA HIS A 252 1.51 -2.60 -0.74
C HIS A 252 2.84 -3.33 -0.47
N ALA A 253 3.93 -2.60 -0.24
CA ALA A 253 5.24 -3.21 0.02
C ALA A 253 5.25 -4.14 1.26
N TRP A 254 4.51 -3.76 2.31
CA TRP A 254 4.34 -4.60 3.49
C TRP A 254 3.52 -5.87 3.17
N LEU A 255 2.43 -5.72 2.42
CA LEU A 255 1.57 -6.84 1.97
C LEU A 255 2.30 -7.79 1.04
N ASP A 256 3.19 -7.30 0.17
CA ASP A 256 4.05 -8.11 -0.68
C ASP A 256 4.94 -9.03 0.17
N SER A 257 5.60 -8.45 1.19
CA SER A 257 6.48 -9.19 2.10
C SER A 257 5.71 -10.26 2.87
N TRP A 258 4.54 -9.88 3.40
CA TRP A 258 3.64 -10.81 4.08
C TRP A 258 3.17 -11.95 3.16
N ALA A 259 2.81 -11.65 1.92
CA ALA A 259 2.34 -12.63 0.95
C ALA A 259 3.45 -13.61 0.53
N SER A 260 4.67 -13.10 0.36
CA SER A 260 5.85 -13.92 0.09
C SER A 260 6.13 -14.88 1.25
N GLU A 261 6.12 -14.39 2.49
CA GLU A 261 6.43 -15.21 3.67
C GLU A 261 5.36 -16.24 3.98
N LYS A 262 4.08 -15.87 3.85
CA LYS A 262 2.98 -16.73 4.26
C LYS A 262 2.51 -17.68 3.17
N TYR A 263 2.64 -17.29 1.90
CA TYR A 263 2.09 -18.03 0.76
C TYR A 263 3.09 -18.32 -0.35
N GLY A 264 4.35 -17.90 -0.22
CA GLY A 264 5.36 -18.05 -1.28
C GLY A 264 5.02 -17.26 -2.54
N VAL A 265 4.22 -16.19 -2.42
CA VAL A 265 3.78 -15.37 -3.55
C VAL A 265 4.82 -14.29 -3.83
N ASN A 266 5.44 -14.35 -5.00
CA ASN A 266 6.25 -13.24 -5.51
C ASN A 266 5.35 -12.18 -6.14
N ALA A 267 5.18 -11.05 -5.46
CA ALA A 267 4.33 -9.96 -5.93
C ALA A 267 4.78 -9.34 -7.26
N ASN A 268 6.08 -9.42 -7.57
CA ASN A 268 6.64 -8.88 -8.81
C ASN A 268 6.18 -9.63 -10.05
N ASP A 269 5.69 -10.86 -9.91
CA ASP A 269 5.13 -11.64 -11.01
C ASP A 269 3.77 -11.13 -11.50
N TYR A 270 3.17 -10.15 -10.80
CA TYR A 270 1.82 -9.67 -11.08
C TYR A 270 1.86 -8.28 -11.75
N HIS A 271 1.10 -8.15 -12.83
CA HIS A 271 0.99 -6.91 -13.62
C HIS A 271 0.13 -5.86 -12.90
N HIS A 272 -0.80 -6.31 -12.06
CA HIS A 272 -1.62 -5.44 -11.23
C HIS A 272 -1.63 -5.93 -9.80
N ARG A 273 -1.48 -5.00 -8.85
CA ARG A 273 -1.67 -5.23 -7.43
C ARG A 273 -2.79 -4.35 -6.91
N ILE A 274 -3.82 -4.97 -6.37
CA ILE A 274 -5.03 -4.31 -5.90
C ILE A 274 -5.09 -4.47 -4.39
N LEU A 275 -5.27 -3.36 -3.69
CA LEU A 275 -5.54 -3.33 -2.26
C LEU A 275 -6.99 -2.90 -2.06
N ILE A 276 -7.84 -3.85 -1.66
CA ILE A 276 -9.24 -3.59 -1.29
C ILE A 276 -9.25 -3.13 0.17
N LEU A 277 -9.64 -1.88 0.37
CA LEU A 277 -9.74 -1.24 1.68
C LEU A 277 -11.07 -1.60 2.36
N PRO A 278 -11.17 -1.50 3.69
CA PRO A 278 -12.45 -1.48 4.38
C PRO A 278 -13.35 -0.35 3.86
N SER A 279 -14.66 -0.54 3.91
CA SER A 279 -15.61 0.50 3.47
C SER A 279 -15.45 1.78 4.28
N TYR A 280 -15.46 2.94 3.59
CA TYR A 280 -15.26 4.28 4.16
C TYR A 280 -13.87 4.55 4.73
N PHE A 281 -12.88 3.69 4.47
CA PHE A 281 -11.53 3.89 4.98
C PHE A 281 -10.92 5.19 4.40
N ALA A 282 -10.99 5.36 3.08
CA ALA A 282 -10.44 6.54 2.41
C ALA A 282 -11.15 7.85 2.80
N PHE A 283 -12.38 7.77 3.29
CA PHE A 283 -13.14 8.93 3.78
C PHE A 283 -12.83 9.28 5.24
N SER A 284 -12.36 8.29 6.02
CA SER A 284 -12.14 8.44 7.46
C SER A 284 -10.70 8.76 7.82
N ILE A 285 -9.75 8.37 6.97
CA ILE A 285 -8.33 8.49 7.26
C ILE A 285 -7.76 9.78 6.63
N PRO A 286 -7.05 10.62 7.43
CA PRO A 286 -6.37 11.80 6.93
C PRO A 286 -5.48 11.55 5.70
N GLY A 287 -5.40 12.55 4.83
CA GLY A 287 -4.61 12.47 3.60
C GLY A 287 -5.20 11.58 2.51
N CYS A 288 -6.25 10.80 2.75
CA CYS A 288 -6.85 9.95 1.72
C CYS A 288 -7.86 10.71 0.84
N GLY A 289 -8.38 11.86 1.30
CA GLY A 289 -9.26 12.73 0.49
C GLY A 289 -10.56 12.08 0.00
N GLY A 290 -11.00 10.97 0.60
CA GLY A 290 -12.26 10.31 0.25
C GLY A 290 -12.30 9.72 -1.15
N PHE A 291 -11.17 9.26 -1.70
CA PHE A 291 -11.20 8.59 -3.00
C PHE A 291 -12.02 7.29 -2.93
N VAL A 292 -12.72 6.98 -4.03
CA VAL A 292 -13.38 5.67 -4.23
C VAL A 292 -12.43 4.66 -4.84
N GLY A 293 -11.50 5.16 -5.65
CA GLY A 293 -10.37 4.43 -6.18
C GLY A 293 -9.17 5.34 -6.38
N ALA A 294 -7.98 4.80 -6.18
CA ALA A 294 -6.73 5.45 -6.53
C ALA A 294 -5.85 4.47 -7.30
N SER A 295 -5.06 4.97 -8.25
CA SER A 295 -4.13 4.13 -9.00
C SER A 295 -2.88 4.87 -9.44
N THR A 296 -1.80 4.12 -9.62
CA THR A 296 -0.61 4.66 -10.28
C THR A 296 -0.87 4.77 -11.77
N THR A 297 -0.65 5.95 -12.36
CA THR A 297 -0.46 6.06 -13.80
C THR A 297 0.92 5.50 -14.10
N GLY A 298 0.94 4.33 -14.73
CA GLY A 298 2.18 3.74 -15.22
C GLY A 298 2.78 2.61 -14.43
N LYS A 299 4.07 2.41 -14.70
CA LYS A 299 4.87 1.31 -14.17
C LYS A 299 5.35 1.66 -12.76
N TRP A 300 4.78 1.02 -11.74
CA TRP A 300 5.40 0.97 -10.43
C TRP A 300 6.39 -0.20 -10.36
N THR A 301 7.66 0.11 -10.55
CA THR A 301 8.74 -0.87 -10.38
C THR A 301 9.96 -0.30 -9.72
N TRP A 302 10.39 -1.00 -8.68
CA TRP A 302 11.70 -0.84 -8.09
C TRP A 302 12.39 -2.19 -7.90
N PHE A 303 11.76 -3.27 -8.39
CA PHE A 303 12.29 -4.61 -8.39
C PHE A 303 12.67 -5.04 -9.81
N THR A 304 13.56 -6.02 -9.89
CA THR A 304 13.94 -6.67 -11.12
C THR A 304 12.72 -7.30 -11.81
N SER A 305 12.67 -7.11 -13.14
CA SER A 305 11.72 -7.81 -14.01
C SER A 305 11.79 -9.31 -13.77
N THR A 306 10.65 -9.98 -13.77
CA THR A 306 10.58 -11.44 -13.66
C THR A 306 10.22 -12.05 -15.01
N ALA A 307 10.40 -13.37 -15.16
CA ALA A 307 9.97 -14.08 -16.35
C ALA A 307 8.44 -13.97 -16.59
N ALA A 308 7.66 -13.80 -15.52
CA ALA A 308 6.21 -13.63 -15.60
C ALA A 308 5.77 -12.18 -15.82
N ASN A 309 6.62 -11.21 -15.47
CA ASN A 309 6.31 -9.80 -15.59
C ASN A 309 7.58 -8.99 -15.93
N ALA A 310 7.78 -8.79 -17.23
CA ALA A 310 8.88 -7.98 -17.73
C ALA A 310 8.57 -6.47 -17.70
N TRP A 311 7.29 -6.11 -17.78
CA TRP A 311 6.88 -4.72 -17.91
C TRP A 311 6.85 -3.98 -16.58
N GLY A 312 6.41 -4.63 -15.50
CA GLY A 312 6.24 -4.02 -14.19
C GLY A 312 4.80 -4.04 -13.70
N THR A 313 4.50 -3.30 -12.62
CA THR A 313 3.22 -3.46 -11.93
C THR A 313 2.50 -2.13 -11.78
N GLY A 314 1.20 -2.10 -12.08
CA GLY A 314 0.33 -1.00 -11.63
C GLY A 314 -0.20 -1.27 -10.22
N LEU A 315 -0.20 -0.27 -9.36
CA LEU A 315 -0.81 -0.33 -8.03
C LEU A 315 -2.19 0.31 -8.04
N MET A 316 -3.12 -0.32 -7.31
CA MET A 316 -4.49 0.17 -7.16
C MET A 316 -4.91 0.07 -5.69
N TRP A 317 -5.68 1.06 -5.24
CA TRP A 317 -6.39 1.08 -3.97
C TRP A 317 -7.86 1.27 -4.27
N TRP A 318 -8.69 0.37 -3.76
CA TRP A 318 -10.13 0.38 -3.99
C TRP A 318 -10.84 0.51 -2.64
N ASP A 319 -11.57 1.61 -2.43
CA ASP A 319 -12.37 1.75 -1.21
C ASP A 319 -13.50 0.72 -1.19
N GLY A 320 -13.70 0.11 -0.02
CA GLY A 320 -14.72 -0.91 0.17
C GLY A 320 -16.16 -0.41 0.05
N LEU A 321 -16.38 0.91 -0.01
CA LEU A 321 -17.70 1.50 -0.21
C LEU A 321 -18.28 1.11 -1.58
N ASP A 322 -17.45 1.17 -2.62
CA ASP A 322 -17.84 0.92 -4.01
C ASP A 322 -17.35 -0.46 -4.50
N PHE A 323 -17.06 -1.36 -3.56
CA PHE A 323 -16.63 -2.71 -3.93
C PHE A 323 -17.76 -3.45 -4.65
N GLY A 324 -17.45 -3.86 -5.89
CA GLY A 324 -18.34 -4.63 -6.75
C GLY A 324 -19.45 -3.80 -7.40
N ASP A 325 -19.31 -2.48 -7.43
CA ASP A 325 -19.99 -1.62 -8.39
C ASP A 325 -19.16 -1.59 -9.69
N LEU A 326 -19.68 -2.22 -10.74
CA LEU A 326 -19.08 -2.29 -12.08
C LEU A 326 -20.05 -1.60 -13.05
N GLU A 327 -20.33 -0.33 -12.79
CA GLU A 327 -21.13 0.56 -13.66
C GLU A 327 -20.30 1.17 -14.79
#